data_AF-C1DJN0-F1
#
_entry.id   AF-C1DJN0-F1
#
_cell.length_a   1.000
_cell.length_b   1.000
_cell.length_c   1.000
_cell.angle_alpha   90.00
_cell.angle_beta   90.00
_cell.angle_gamma   90.00
#
_symmetry.space_group_name_H-M   'P 1'
#
loop_
_entity.id
_entity.type
_entity.pdbx_description
1 polymer ?
#
loop_
_entity_poly.entity_id
_entity_poly.type
_entity_poly.pdbx_seq_one_letter_code
_entity_poly.pdbx_strand_id
1 'polypeptide(L)'
;MMLKDLAARSSSFNRRLNSLQGNSIMNWDKMKIPETDQATLLRRMHRDSTTWMYGYIAALVDRKLVGVGDAEQMYCELLYLHEKHSSVVNS
;
A
#
# COMPACT_ATOMS: atom_id res chain seq x y z
N MET A 1 4.67 8.12 -14.99
CA MET A 1 3.46 7.72 -14.25
C MET A 1 3.81 7.57 -12.78
N MET A 2 2.94 7.98 -11.86
CA MET A 2 3.14 7.87 -10.40
C MET A 2 2.04 7.02 -9.74
N LEU A 3 2.20 6.65 -8.47
CA LEU A 3 1.24 5.81 -7.74
C LEU A 3 -0.20 6.39 -7.77
N LYS A 4 -0.32 7.72 -7.71
CA LYS A 4 -1.61 8.41 -7.76
C LYS A 4 -2.35 8.21 -9.09
N ASP A 5 -1.61 8.05 -10.19
CA ASP A 5 -2.19 7.86 -11.51
C ASP A 5 -2.78 6.44 -11.63
N LEU A 6 -2.11 5.44 -11.05
CA LEU A 6 -2.65 4.08 -10.92
C LEU A 6 -3.84 4.04 -9.96
N ALA A 7 -3.78 4.77 -8.85
CA ALA A 7 -4.89 4.86 -7.89
C ALA A 7 -6.15 5.47 -8.53
N ALA A 8 -6.00 6.51 -9.36
CA ALA A 8 -7.12 7.10 -10.10
C ALA A 8 -7.81 6.11 -11.06
N ARG A 9 -7.08 5.08 -11.51
CA ARG A 9 -7.54 4.10 -12.51
C ARG A 9 -7.95 2.76 -11.92
N SER A 10 -7.61 2.47 -10.66
CA SER A 10 -7.91 1.21 -9.99
C SER A 10 -8.35 1.45 -8.56
N SER A 11 -9.64 1.25 -8.30
CA SER A 11 -10.22 1.38 -6.95
C SER A 11 -9.58 0.43 -5.94
N SER A 12 -9.19 -0.77 -6.39
CA SER A 12 -8.50 -1.77 -5.57
C SER A 12 -7.07 -1.36 -5.21
N PHE A 13 -6.38 -0.67 -6.12
CA PHE A 13 -5.06 -0.09 -5.90
C PHE A 13 -5.16 1.12 -4.97
N ASN A 14 -6.13 2.02 -5.24
CA ASN A 14 -6.40 3.21 -4.43
C ASN A 14 -6.69 2.85 -2.97
N ARG A 15 -7.50 1.83 -2.71
CA ARG A 15 -7.82 1.39 -1.34
C ARG A 15 -6.55 0.98 -0.57
N ARG A 16 -5.64 0.24 -1.23
CA ARG A 16 -4.38 -0.20 -0.62
C ARG A 16 -3.41 0.94 -0.43
N LEU A 17 -3.29 1.84 -1.41
CA LEU A 17 -2.48 3.05 -1.28
C LEU A 17 -2.97 3.94 -0.13
N ASN A 18 -4.29 4.15 0.01
CA ASN A 18 -4.86 4.91 1.13
C ASN A 18 -4.60 4.24 2.48
N SER A 19 -4.66 2.90 2.55
CA SER A 19 -4.25 2.17 3.77
C SER A 19 -2.79 2.45 4.11
N LEU A 20 -1.89 2.36 3.13
CA LEU A 20 -0.46 2.64 3.30
C LEU A 20 -0.12 4.10 3.59
N GLN A 21 -1.05 5.03 3.38
CA GLN A 21 -0.86 6.45 3.72
C GLN A 21 -1.43 6.80 5.10
N GLY A 22 -2.01 5.83 5.82
CA GLY A 22 -2.72 6.08 7.07
C GLY A 22 -4.07 6.77 6.90
N ASN A 23 -4.57 6.89 5.66
CA ASN A 23 -5.87 7.52 5.34
C ASN A 23 -7.06 6.55 5.45
N SER A 24 -6.79 5.26 5.68
CA SER A 24 -7.86 4.26 5.85
C SER A 24 -8.45 4.34 7.25
N ILE A 25 -9.67 4.85 7.35
CA ILE A 25 -10.47 4.82 8.59
C ILE A 25 -10.97 3.38 8.78
N MET A 26 -10.33 2.61 9.66
CA MET A 26 -10.83 1.31 10.09
C MET A 26 -11.81 1.48 11.25
N ASN A 27 -12.99 0.88 11.11
CA ASN A 27 -13.97 0.87 12.20
C ASN A 27 -13.74 -0.38 13.06
N TRP A 28 -12.84 -0.25 14.03
CA TRP A 28 -12.44 -1.35 14.92
C TRP A 28 -13.62 -1.91 15.73
N ASP A 29 -14.53 -1.05 16.17
CA ASP A 29 -15.73 -1.42 16.93
C ASP A 29 -16.63 -2.38 16.15
N LYS A 30 -16.83 -2.10 14.86
CA LYS A 30 -17.61 -2.99 13.97
C LYS A 30 -16.89 -4.31 13.68
N MET A 31 -15.56 -4.29 13.64
CA MET A 31 -14.75 -5.48 13.36
C MET A 31 -14.58 -6.38 14.59
N LYS A 32 -14.94 -5.90 15.80
CA LYS A 32 -14.80 -6.62 17.08
C LYS A 32 -13.37 -7.15 17.30
N ILE A 33 -12.37 -6.41 16.85
CA ILE A 33 -10.95 -6.75 17.03
C ILE A 33 -10.48 -6.17 18.36
N PRO A 34 -9.94 -6.99 19.27
CA PRO A 34 -9.36 -6.51 20.52
C PRO A 34 -8.29 -5.44 20.28
N GLU A 35 -8.26 -4.38 21.09
CA GLU A 35 -7.25 -3.30 20.96
C GLU A 35 -5.81 -3.82 20.94
N THR A 36 -5.55 -4.88 21.72
CA THR A 36 -4.25 -5.57 21.78
C THR A 36 -3.80 -6.14 20.44
N ASP A 37 -4.75 -6.47 19.55
CA ASP A 37 -4.49 -7.10 18.26
C ASP A 37 -4.46 -6.10 17.10
N GLN A 38 -5.04 -4.90 17.29
CA GLN A 38 -5.20 -3.90 16.23
C GLN A 38 -3.86 -3.46 15.63
N ALA A 39 -2.84 -3.19 16.46
CA ALA A 39 -1.52 -2.78 15.99
C ALA A 39 -0.82 -3.88 15.17
N THR A 40 -0.97 -5.14 15.57
CA THR A 40 -0.41 -6.28 14.86
C THR A 40 -1.15 -6.53 13.54
N LEU A 41 -2.48 -6.42 13.55
CA LEU A 41 -3.30 -6.52 12.35
C LEU A 41 -2.97 -5.40 11.35
N LEU A 42 -2.85 -4.16 11.82
CA LEU A 42 -2.44 -3.01 10.99
C LEU A 42 -1.09 -3.26 10.31
N ARG A 43 -0.08 -3.70 11.07
CA ARG A 43 1.24 -4.05 10.51
C ARG A 43 1.12 -5.10 9.41
N ARG A 44 0.32 -6.15 9.64
CA ARG A 44 0.10 -7.21 8.66
C ARG A 44 -0.60 -6.70 7.40
N MET A 45 -1.66 -5.91 7.57
CA MET A 45 -2.38 -5.30 6.46
C MET A 45 -1.50 -4.37 5.63
N HIS A 46 -0.62 -3.59 6.26
CA HIS A 46 0.35 -2.76 5.56
C HIS A 46 1.34 -3.62 4.76
N ARG A 47 1.94 -4.62 5.38
CA ARG A 47 2.85 -5.55 4.69
C ARG A 47 2.18 -6.20 3.47
N ASP A 48 0.99 -6.75 3.65
CA ASP A 48 0.25 -7.44 2.60
C ASP A 48 -0.16 -6.46 1.47
N SER A 49 -0.52 -5.22 1.82
CA SER A 49 -0.83 -4.17 0.85
C SER A 49 0.39 -3.77 0.03
N THR A 50 1.55 -3.57 0.67
CA THR A 50 2.81 -3.26 -0.02
C THR A 50 3.19 -4.37 -0.99
N THR A 51 3.21 -5.63 -0.54
CA THR A 51 3.52 -6.78 -1.40
C THR A 51 2.57 -6.89 -2.59
N TRP A 52 1.27 -6.69 -2.36
CA TRP A 52 0.28 -6.71 -3.43
C TRP A 52 0.54 -5.61 -4.46
N MET A 53 0.87 -4.39 -4.03
CA MET A 53 1.12 -3.26 -4.93
C MET A 53 2.38 -3.46 -5.77
N TYR A 54 3.45 -4.02 -5.19
CA TYR A 54 4.62 -4.44 -5.96
C TYR A 54 4.25 -5.44 -7.06
N GLY A 55 3.52 -6.50 -6.71
CA GLY A 55 3.07 -7.50 -7.67
C GLY A 55 2.15 -6.93 -8.75
N TYR A 56 1.28 -5.98 -8.40
CA TYR A 56 0.39 -5.31 -9.34
C TYR A 56 1.17 -4.50 -10.38
N ILE A 57 2.15 -3.69 -9.95
CA ILE A 57 3.00 -2.91 -10.87
C ILE A 57 3.81 -3.85 -11.76
N ALA A 58 4.40 -4.91 -11.22
CA ALA A 58 5.14 -5.90 -11.99
C ALA A 58 4.27 -6.53 -13.10
N ALA A 59 3.04 -6.92 -12.73
CA ALA A 59 2.08 -7.48 -13.67
C ALA A 59 1.60 -6.50 -14.75
N LEU A 60 1.68 -5.19 -14.51
CA LEU A 60 1.43 -4.16 -15.53
C LEU A 60 2.62 -3.97 -16.47
N VAL A 61 3.85 -4.05 -15.95
CA VAL A 61 5.08 -4.02 -16.75
C VAL A 61 5.13 -5.23 -17.69
N ASP A 62 4.87 -6.43 -17.17
CA ASP A 62 4.85 -7.67 -17.97
C ASP A 62 3.85 -7.60 -19.12
N ARG A 63 2.70 -6.94 -18.88
CA ARG A 63 1.66 -6.69 -19.89
C ARG A 63 1.94 -5.48 -20.78
N LYS A 64 3.07 -4.80 -20.60
CA LYS A 64 3.46 -3.58 -21.32
C LYS A 64 2.45 -2.43 -21.19
N LEU A 65 1.70 -2.42 -20.09
CA LEU A 65 0.73 -1.36 -19.76
C LEU A 65 1.38 -0.18 -19.03
N VAL A 66 2.57 -0.40 -18.48
CA VAL A 66 3.41 0.59 -17.80
C VAL A 66 4.85 0.40 -18.29
N GLY A 67 5.55 1.50 -18.54
CA GLY A 67 6.97 1.46 -18.93
C GLY A 67 7.88 1.13 -17.74
N VAL A 68 9.08 0.58 -18.02
CA VAL A 68 10.02 0.17 -16.97
C VAL A 68 10.44 1.35 -16.08
N GLY A 69 10.73 2.53 -16.65
CA GLY A 69 11.10 3.71 -15.87
C GLY A 69 9.97 4.24 -14.98
N ASP A 70 8.73 4.19 -15.47
CA ASP A 70 7.55 4.53 -14.67
C ASP A 70 7.36 3.55 -13.50
N ALA A 71 7.59 2.26 -13.74
CA ALA A 71 7.51 1.24 -12.71
C ALA A 71 8.60 1.40 -11.64
N GLU A 72 9.84 1.69 -12.06
CA GLU A 72 10.96 1.99 -11.15
C GLU A 72 10.61 3.17 -10.23
N GLN A 73 10.10 4.27 -10.80
CA GLN A 73 9.67 5.42 -10.02
C GLN A 73 8.59 5.05 -8.99
N MET A 74 7.57 4.28 -9.40
CA MET A 74 6.52 3.83 -8.49
C MET A 74 7.02 2.86 -7.40
N TYR A 75 8.01 2.02 -7.69
CA TYR A 75 8.64 1.16 -6.70
C TYR A 75 9.41 1.96 -5.65
N CYS A 76 10.11 3.03 -6.06
CA CYS A 76 10.77 3.95 -5.14
C CYS A 76 9.75 4.69 -4.25
N GLU A 77 8.61 5.13 -4.81
CA GLU A 77 7.52 5.73 -4.02
C GLU A 77 6.97 4.75 -2.98
N LEU A 78 6.78 3.47 -3.35
CA LEU A 78 6.33 2.43 -2.42
C LEU A 78 7.34 2.14 -1.31
N LEU A 79 8.63 2.10 -1.64
CA LEU A 79 9.70 1.88 -0.68
C LEU A 79 9.71 2.98 0.38
N TYR A 80 9.63 4.24 -0.06
CA TYR A 80 9.58 5.41 0.83
C TYR A 80 8.38 5.36 1.77
N LEU A 81 7.18 5.01 1.26
CA LEU A 81 5.98 4.86 2.10
C LEU A 81 6.13 3.72 3.12
N HIS A 82 6.73 2.61 2.72
CA HIS A 82 6.95 1.46 3.59
C HIS A 82 7.95 1.77 4.73
N GLU A 83 9.05 2.45 4.42
CA GLU A 83 10.05 2.87 5.41
C GLU A 83 9.48 3.87 6.41
N LYS A 84 8.72 4.88 5.93
CA LYS A 84 8.06 5.86 6.79
C LYS A 84 7.12 5.20 7.81
N HIS A 85 6.42 4.15 7.42
CA HIS A 85 5.57 3.40 8.35
C HIS A 85 6.36 2.50 9.30
N SER A 86 7.47 1.93 8.84
CA SER A 86 8.32 1.09 9.69
C SER A 86 9.03 1.91 10.78
N SER A 87 9.41 3.15 10.50
CA SER A 87 10.03 4.04 11.50
C SER A 87 9.04 4.54 12.56
N VAL A 88 7.81 4.89 12.16
CA VAL A 88 6.74 5.33 13.08
C VAL A 88 6.30 4.22 14.04
N VAL A 89 6.37 2.96 13.62
CA VAL A 89 5.92 1.81 14.44
C VAL A 89 7.00 1.28 15.40
N ASN A 90 8.27 1.65 15.17
CA ASN A 90 9.42 1.24 15.99
C ASN A 90 9.94 2.36 16.91
N SER A 91 9.24 3.50 16.96
CA SER A 91 9.51 4.63 17.87
C SER A 91 8.53 4.62 19.03
#